data_AF-A0A523DCP2-F1
#
_entry.id   AF-A0A523DCP2-F1
#
_cell.length_a   1.000
_cell.length_b   1.000
_cell.length_c   1.000
_cell.angle_alpha   90.00
_cell.angle_beta   90.00
_cell.angle_gamma   90.00
#
_symmetry.space_group_name_H-M   'P 1'
#
loop_
_entity.id
_entity.type
_entity.pdbx_description
1 polymer ?
#
loop_
_entity_poly.entity_id
_entity_poly.type
_entity_poly.pdbx_seq_one_letter_code
_entity_poly.pdbx_strand_id
1 'polypeptide(L)'
;MALSASHRLVLGTLVAGGLLLSPFASNTPTSEPAVSTVDASETAAGEGLQSSATLDEQVDLALTIYNSNIALVRDVRELILPEGPFDLSFVDIAATINPATVHFRSLTQPDLLSVLEQNYEYDLLDPQKLLQKFVGREVTLVRYRQDAGTTVTEEVRARLLALNNGPVWQIGNDIVTGLHADHIRFPELPENLYSRPTMVWALDNAGAAAHRVEVAYLATNLSWNADYVLTVGRDNTVADLDGWVTLTNNSGTTFNNARLQLVAGDLHRIQQRYRRNELDVARAVATMAEDAQFVEE
;
A
#
# COMPACT_ATOMS: atom_id res chain seq x y z
N MET A 1 12.56 -1.35 16.53
CA MET A 1 12.59 -2.68 17.17
C MET A 1 14.02 -3.19 17.05
N ALA A 2 14.76 -3.29 18.17
CA ALA A 2 16.16 -3.71 18.16
C ALA A 2 16.21 -5.24 18.27
N LEU A 3 16.81 -5.92 17.28
CA LEU A 3 17.12 -7.34 17.37
C LEU A 3 18.56 -7.50 17.88
N SER A 4 18.72 -8.17 19.02
CA SER A 4 20.01 -8.63 19.52
C SER A 4 20.23 -10.06 19.02
N ALA A 5 21.36 -10.31 18.34
CA ALA A 5 21.78 -11.64 17.92
C ALA A 5 23.17 -11.91 18.47
N SER A 6 23.25 -12.49 19.67
CA SER A 6 24.49 -12.97 20.27
C SER A 6 24.89 -14.32 19.66
N HIS A 7 25.81 -14.32 18.70
CA HIS A 7 26.35 -15.55 18.13
C HIS A 7 27.56 -16.02 18.94
N ARG A 8 27.36 -17.01 19.82
CA ARG A 8 28.47 -17.81 20.37
C ARG A 8 28.78 -18.93 19.37
N LEU A 9 29.92 -18.82 18.69
CA LEU A 9 30.42 -19.90 17.84
C LEU A 9 30.87 -21.07 18.75
N VAL A 10 30.12 -22.17 18.76
CA VAL A 10 30.54 -23.44 19.40
C VAL A 10 30.64 -24.52 18.32
N LEU A 11 31.86 -24.97 18.05
CA LEU A 11 32.16 -26.15 17.25
C LEU A 11 31.99 -27.39 18.14
N GLY A 12 31.14 -28.37 17.78
CA GLY A 12 31.06 -29.61 18.54
C GLY A 12 29.96 -30.61 18.16
N THR A 13 30.33 -31.54 17.28
CA THR A 13 30.02 -32.99 17.24
C THR A 13 28.59 -33.55 17.28
N LEU A 14 28.41 -34.48 16.34
CA LEU A 14 27.29 -35.32 15.94
C LEU A 14 27.12 -36.54 16.87
N VAL A 15 25.89 -36.84 17.31
CA VAL A 15 25.47 -38.18 17.79
C VAL A 15 24.02 -38.45 17.38
N ALA A 16 23.78 -39.67 16.88
CA ALA A 16 22.53 -40.20 16.35
C ALA A 16 21.77 -41.10 17.35
N GLY A 17 20.49 -41.37 17.05
CA GLY A 17 19.65 -42.43 17.63
C GLY A 17 18.37 -41.87 18.27
N GLY A 18 17.17 -42.41 18.11
CA GLY A 18 16.65 -43.61 17.47
C GLY A 18 15.12 -43.67 17.70
N LEU A 19 14.42 -44.45 16.86
CA LEU A 19 12.97 -44.71 16.79
C LEU A 19 12.24 -44.96 18.13
N LEU A 20 10.91 -44.76 18.16
CA LEU A 20 9.92 -45.80 18.52
C LEU A 20 8.49 -45.47 18.03
N LEU A 21 7.77 -46.51 17.54
CA LEU A 21 6.35 -46.58 17.13
C LEU A 21 5.42 -46.45 18.38
N SER A 22 4.09 -46.22 18.39
CA SER A 22 2.93 -46.75 17.61
C SER A 22 1.60 -46.10 18.14
N PRO A 23 0.37 -46.48 17.67
CA PRO A 23 -0.83 -45.61 17.54
C PRO A 23 -2.02 -45.91 18.50
N PHE A 24 -3.05 -45.06 18.49
CA PHE A 24 -4.48 -45.36 18.81
C PHE A 24 -5.38 -44.32 18.09
N ALA A 25 -6.23 -44.66 17.12
CA ALA A 25 -7.55 -45.32 17.16
C ALA A 25 -8.77 -44.35 17.27
N SER A 26 -9.46 -44.19 16.13
CA SER A 26 -10.92 -44.07 15.89
C SER A 26 -11.84 -43.24 16.81
N ASN A 27 -12.58 -42.29 16.23
CA ASN A 27 -14.05 -42.41 16.08
C ASN A 27 -14.66 -41.29 15.20
N THR A 28 -15.43 -41.68 14.19
CA THR A 28 -16.49 -40.86 13.56
C THR A 28 -17.84 -41.25 14.17
N PRO A 29 -18.84 -40.35 14.21
CA PRO A 29 -19.92 -40.53 13.24
C PRO A 29 -20.52 -39.22 12.66
N THR A 30 -20.77 -39.31 11.35
CA THR A 30 -21.89 -38.81 10.54
C THR A 30 -23.00 -37.96 11.20
N SER A 31 -23.23 -36.77 10.66
CA SER A 31 -24.58 -36.22 10.43
C SER A 31 -24.58 -35.09 9.39
N GLU A 32 -25.13 -35.39 8.21
CA GLU A 32 -25.79 -34.48 7.26
C GLU A 32 -27.13 -35.18 6.89
N PRO A 33 -28.17 -34.54 6.31
CA PRO A 33 -28.17 -33.25 5.59
C PRO A 33 -29.37 -32.32 5.90
N ALA A 34 -29.33 -31.07 5.44
CA ALA A 34 -30.55 -30.30 5.13
C ALA A 34 -30.27 -29.29 4.01
N VAL A 35 -30.80 -29.64 2.83
CA VAL A 35 -30.91 -28.81 1.64
C VAL A 35 -31.90 -27.67 1.89
N SER A 36 -31.50 -26.43 1.61
CA SER A 36 -32.41 -25.35 1.26
C SER A 36 -31.97 -24.75 -0.06
N THR A 37 -32.67 -25.16 -1.11
CA THR A 37 -32.75 -24.50 -2.40
C THR A 37 -33.41 -23.14 -2.22
N VAL A 38 -32.76 -22.07 -2.68
CA VAL A 38 -33.45 -20.81 -3.01
C VAL A 38 -33.04 -20.42 -4.42
N ASP A 39 -34.06 -20.21 -5.23
CA ASP A 39 -34.04 -19.84 -6.65
C ASP A 39 -33.03 -18.73 -6.97
N ALA A 40 -32.20 -19.01 -7.97
CA ALA A 40 -31.45 -18.00 -8.69
C ALA A 40 -32.30 -17.52 -9.87
N SER A 41 -32.77 -16.28 -9.78
CA SER A 41 -33.18 -15.48 -10.93
C SER A 41 -33.01 -14.02 -10.59
N GLU A 42 -31.79 -13.52 -10.76
CA GLU A 42 -31.63 -12.11 -11.14
C GLU A 42 -30.40 -11.97 -12.04
N THR A 43 -30.68 -11.59 -13.27
CA THR A 43 -29.71 -11.22 -14.29
C THR A 43 -29.16 -9.84 -13.95
N ALA A 44 -27.92 -9.77 -13.46
CA ALA A 44 -27.15 -8.53 -13.42
C ALA A 44 -26.11 -8.58 -14.55
N ALA A 45 -26.29 -7.69 -15.51
CA ALA A 45 -25.39 -7.47 -16.62
C ALA A 45 -24.22 -6.58 -16.17
N GLY A 46 -22.99 -7.05 -16.40
CA GLY A 46 -21.80 -6.21 -16.58
C GLY A 46 -21.34 -5.38 -15.38
N GLU A 47 -21.10 -6.01 -14.23
CA GLU A 47 -20.21 -5.46 -13.21
C GLU A 47 -18.84 -6.14 -13.38
N GLY A 48 -17.77 -5.35 -13.55
CA GLY A 48 -16.42 -5.89 -13.53
C GLY A 48 -16.21 -6.62 -12.21
N LEU A 49 -15.77 -7.88 -12.27
CA LEU A 49 -15.53 -8.69 -11.08
C LEU A 49 -14.40 -8.04 -10.28
N GLN A 50 -14.74 -7.32 -9.21
CA GLN A 50 -13.74 -6.74 -8.33
C GLN A 50 -13.28 -7.79 -7.33
N SER A 51 -12.01 -8.18 -7.44
CA SER A 51 -11.34 -9.05 -6.46
C SER A 51 -10.44 -8.19 -5.59
N SER A 52 -10.38 -8.45 -4.28
CA SER A 52 -9.45 -7.78 -3.37
C SER A 52 -8.45 -8.78 -2.78
N ALA A 53 -7.19 -8.34 -2.68
CA ALA A 53 -6.12 -9.10 -2.06
C ALA A 53 -5.62 -8.31 -0.84
N THR A 54 -5.70 -8.93 0.33
CA THR A 54 -5.35 -8.38 1.65
C THR A 54 -4.18 -9.14 2.28
N LEU A 55 -3.80 -8.79 3.51
CA LEU A 55 -2.75 -9.50 4.24
C LEU A 55 -3.14 -10.92 4.65
N ASP A 56 -4.43 -11.27 4.67
CA ASP A 56 -4.88 -12.60 5.05
C ASP A 56 -4.45 -13.67 4.03
N GLU A 57 -4.32 -13.27 2.76
CA GLU A 57 -3.82 -14.12 1.69
C GLU A 57 -2.28 -14.16 1.60
N GLN A 58 -1.55 -13.39 2.43
CA GLN A 58 -0.10 -13.33 2.39
C GLN A 58 0.53 -14.61 2.96
N VAL A 59 1.26 -15.32 2.10
CA VAL A 59 1.96 -16.56 2.46
C VAL A 59 3.47 -16.37 2.57
N ASP A 60 4.01 -15.33 1.95
CA ASP A 60 5.44 -15.05 2.00
C ASP A 60 5.75 -13.56 1.84
N LEU A 61 6.74 -13.10 2.60
CA LEU A 61 7.19 -11.71 2.57
C LEU A 61 8.71 -11.65 2.74
N ALA A 62 9.39 -11.04 1.77
CA ALA A 62 10.82 -10.81 1.81
C ALA A 62 11.15 -9.33 1.57
N LEU A 63 12.00 -8.77 2.44
CA LEU A 63 12.44 -7.40 2.38
C LEU A 63 13.97 -7.35 2.27
N THR A 64 14.47 -6.80 1.17
CA THR A 64 15.89 -6.47 1.01
C THR A 64 16.07 -4.98 1.22
N ILE A 65 16.71 -4.59 2.32
CA ILE A 65 16.83 -3.20 2.76
C ILE A 65 18.26 -2.73 2.51
N TYR A 66 18.37 -1.59 1.82
CA TYR A 66 19.63 -0.94 1.52
C TYR A 66 19.85 0.23 2.48
N ASN A 67 21.11 0.56 2.77
CA ASN A 67 21.47 1.71 3.60
C ASN A 67 21.14 3.06 2.92
N SER A 68 20.75 3.07 1.63
CA SER A 68 20.40 4.26 0.84
C SER A 68 18.90 4.62 0.85
N ASN A 69 18.20 4.35 1.95
CA ASN A 69 16.78 4.66 2.15
C ASN A 69 15.80 4.00 1.15
N ILE A 70 16.15 2.80 0.67
CA ILE A 70 15.39 2.03 -0.31
C ILE A 70 15.30 0.59 0.17
N ALA A 71 14.16 -0.05 -0.07
CA ALA A 71 14.02 -1.49 0.05
C ALA A 71 13.36 -2.09 -1.19
N LEU A 72 13.75 -3.30 -1.54
CA LEU A 72 13.01 -4.18 -2.43
C LEU A 72 12.07 -5.02 -1.57
N VAL A 73 10.77 -4.92 -1.84
CA VAL A 73 9.73 -5.74 -1.23
C VAL A 73 9.32 -6.80 -2.24
N ARG A 74 9.20 -8.04 -1.77
CA ARG A 74 8.57 -9.17 -2.49
C ARG A 74 7.47 -9.73 -1.60
N ASP A 75 6.24 -9.53 -2.02
CA ASP A 75 5.02 -9.99 -1.36
C ASP A 75 4.41 -11.10 -2.19
N VAL A 76 4.20 -12.27 -1.58
CA VAL A 76 3.58 -13.42 -2.24
C VAL A 76 2.29 -13.76 -1.55
N ARG A 77 1.21 -13.80 -2.34
CA ARG A 77 -0.14 -14.10 -1.86
C ARG A 77 -0.76 -15.27 -2.60
N GLU A 78 -1.61 -16.03 -1.93
CA GLU A 78 -2.44 -17.07 -2.54
C GLU A 78 -3.85 -16.55 -2.77
N LEU A 79 -4.24 -16.42 -4.04
CA LEU A 79 -5.47 -15.76 -4.45
C LEU A 79 -6.34 -16.71 -5.27
N ILE A 80 -7.66 -16.55 -5.13
CA ILE A 80 -8.64 -17.14 -6.04
C ILE A 80 -9.08 -16.04 -7.01
N LEU A 81 -8.64 -16.14 -8.26
CA LEU A 81 -8.88 -15.17 -9.32
C LEU A 81 -9.97 -15.70 -10.26
N PRO A 82 -10.94 -14.87 -10.68
CA PRO A 82 -11.94 -15.28 -11.67
C PRO A 82 -11.28 -15.55 -13.03
N GLU A 83 -11.98 -16.27 -13.90
CA GLU A 83 -11.58 -16.45 -15.31
C GLU A 83 -12.00 -15.24 -16.14
N GLY A 84 -11.19 -14.87 -17.14
CA GLY A 84 -11.42 -13.73 -18.02
C GLY A 84 -10.93 -12.40 -17.43
N PRO A 85 -11.43 -11.26 -17.95
CA PRO A 85 -11.02 -9.93 -17.50
C PRO A 85 -11.67 -9.51 -16.19
N PHE A 86 -10.88 -8.97 -15.26
CA PHE A 86 -11.34 -8.52 -13.95
C PHE A 86 -10.39 -7.49 -13.33
N ASP A 87 -10.85 -6.81 -12.29
CA ASP A 87 -10.03 -5.84 -11.54
C ASP A 87 -9.56 -6.45 -10.21
N LEU A 88 -8.26 -6.34 -9.92
CA LEU A 88 -7.65 -6.76 -8.67
C LEU A 88 -7.19 -5.54 -7.86
N SER A 89 -7.81 -5.34 -6.70
CA SER A 89 -7.40 -4.35 -5.70
C SER A 89 -6.46 -4.98 -4.68
N PHE A 90 -5.18 -4.63 -4.75
CA PHE A 90 -4.13 -5.15 -3.87
C PHE A 90 -3.78 -4.12 -2.80
N VAL A 91 -4.21 -4.41 -1.57
CA VAL A 91 -4.09 -3.49 -0.44
C VAL A 91 -2.92 -3.83 0.47
N ASP A 92 -2.67 -2.95 1.45
CA ASP A 92 -1.64 -3.08 2.49
C ASP A 92 -0.19 -3.04 1.96
N ILE A 93 0.02 -2.32 0.87
CA ILE A 93 1.35 -2.02 0.32
C ILE A 93 2.00 -0.81 1.00
N ALA A 94 3.31 -0.64 0.77
CA ALA A 94 4.03 0.52 1.29
C ALA A 94 3.48 1.83 0.69
N ALA A 95 3.21 2.84 1.52
CA ALA A 95 2.79 4.17 1.04
C ALA A 95 3.87 4.88 0.22
N THR A 96 5.13 4.49 0.44
CA THR A 96 6.32 5.02 -0.23
C THR A 96 6.78 4.15 -1.41
N ILE A 97 5.90 3.28 -1.91
CA ILE A 97 6.12 2.49 -3.12
C ILE A 97 6.48 3.40 -4.30
N ASN A 98 7.35 2.91 -5.17
CA ASN A 98 7.60 3.49 -6.48
C ASN A 98 6.76 2.73 -7.52
N PRO A 99 5.63 3.29 -8.00
CA PRO A 99 4.70 2.60 -8.90
C PRO A 99 5.36 2.13 -10.20
N ALA A 100 6.36 2.87 -10.69
CA ALA A 100 7.09 2.54 -11.91
C ALA A 100 8.01 1.31 -11.78
N THR A 101 8.17 0.77 -10.57
CA THR A 101 9.01 -0.40 -10.29
C THR A 101 8.20 -1.64 -9.91
N VAL A 102 6.88 -1.51 -9.90
CA VAL A 102 5.98 -2.59 -9.52
C VAL A 102 5.97 -3.63 -10.62
N HIS A 103 6.17 -4.88 -10.21
CA HIS A 103 6.14 -6.04 -11.06
C HIS A 103 5.19 -7.07 -10.46
N PHE A 104 4.14 -7.40 -11.20
CA PHE A 104 3.13 -8.39 -10.83
C PHE A 104 3.32 -9.64 -11.70
N ARG A 105 3.29 -10.83 -11.09
CA ARG A 105 3.29 -12.10 -11.84
C ARG A 105 2.63 -13.22 -11.06
N SER A 106 2.03 -14.17 -11.77
CA SER A 106 1.74 -15.47 -11.18
C SER A 106 3.01 -16.33 -11.11
N LEU A 107 3.23 -16.99 -9.98
CA LEU A 107 4.27 -18.00 -9.79
C LEU A 107 3.80 -19.40 -10.20
N THR A 108 2.49 -19.66 -10.20
CA THR A 108 1.90 -20.95 -10.58
C THR A 108 1.61 -21.03 -12.08
N GLN A 109 1.10 -19.95 -12.69
CA GLN A 109 0.73 -19.91 -14.11
C GLN A 109 1.14 -18.57 -14.76
N PRO A 110 2.44 -18.31 -14.97
CA PRO A 110 2.95 -17.02 -15.43
C PRO A 110 2.41 -16.58 -16.80
N ASP A 111 2.22 -17.53 -17.73
CA ASP A 111 1.83 -17.23 -19.11
C ASP A 111 0.32 -17.11 -19.30
N LEU A 112 -0.48 -17.41 -18.27
CA LEU A 112 -1.94 -17.46 -18.33
C LEU A 112 -2.62 -16.36 -17.50
N LEU A 113 -1.84 -15.55 -16.77
CA LEU A 113 -2.35 -14.37 -16.05
C LEU A 113 -1.65 -13.13 -16.59
N SER A 114 -2.37 -12.34 -17.38
CA SER A 114 -1.82 -11.14 -18.01
C SER A 114 -2.28 -9.86 -17.31
N VAL A 115 -1.39 -8.87 -17.28
CA VAL A 115 -1.70 -7.53 -16.76
C VAL A 115 -2.08 -6.66 -17.95
N LEU A 116 -3.33 -6.21 -17.98
CA LEU A 116 -3.85 -5.32 -19.02
C LEU A 116 -3.58 -3.86 -18.66
N GLU A 117 -3.84 -3.49 -17.40
CA GLU A 117 -3.65 -2.14 -16.88
C GLU A 117 -3.07 -2.18 -15.46
N GLN A 118 -2.28 -1.17 -15.13
CA GLN A 118 -1.73 -0.97 -13.80
C GLN A 118 -1.95 0.47 -13.36
N ASN A 119 -2.71 0.62 -12.27
CA ASN A 119 -3.03 1.91 -11.68
C ASN A 119 -2.62 1.96 -10.21
N TYR A 120 -2.01 3.07 -9.79
CA TYR A 120 -1.62 3.29 -8.39
C TYR A 120 -2.49 4.38 -7.78
N GLU A 121 -3.34 3.98 -6.84
CA GLU A 121 -4.24 4.90 -6.17
C GLU A 121 -3.59 5.48 -4.91
N TYR A 122 -3.08 6.70 -5.05
CA TYR A 122 -2.52 7.50 -3.95
C TYR A 122 -3.58 8.35 -3.24
N ASP A 123 -4.85 8.24 -3.64
CA ASP A 123 -5.98 8.96 -3.05
C ASP A 123 -6.45 8.36 -1.73
N LEU A 124 -5.53 8.41 -0.74
CA LEU A 124 -5.80 8.04 0.64
C LEU A 124 -6.94 8.87 1.23
N LEU A 125 -7.77 8.23 2.04
CA LEU A 125 -8.86 8.87 2.76
C LEU A 125 -8.37 10.07 3.58
N ASP A 126 -8.68 11.27 3.11
CA ASP A 126 -8.42 12.55 3.75
C ASP A 126 -9.69 13.41 3.71
N PRO A 127 -10.02 14.20 4.76
CA PRO A 127 -11.23 15.02 4.77
C PRO A 127 -11.39 15.94 3.55
N GLN A 128 -10.29 16.52 3.04
CA GLN A 128 -10.34 17.35 1.83
C GLN A 128 -10.62 16.52 0.58
N LYS A 129 -9.99 15.35 0.45
CA LYS A 129 -10.24 14.44 -0.68
C LYS A 129 -11.67 13.89 -0.65
N LEU A 130 -12.18 13.56 0.54
CA LEU A 130 -13.55 13.13 0.73
C LEU A 130 -14.52 14.24 0.29
N LEU A 131 -14.31 15.49 0.72
CA LEU A 131 -15.08 16.63 0.21
C LEU A 131 -14.97 16.76 -1.32
N GLN A 132 -13.77 16.61 -1.89
CA GLN A 132 -13.55 16.73 -3.33
C GLN A 132 -14.33 15.68 -4.13
N LYS A 133 -14.39 14.42 -3.66
CA LYS A 133 -15.20 13.36 -4.29
C LYS A 133 -16.70 13.57 -4.10
N PHE A 134 -17.10 14.36 -3.12
CA PHE A 134 -18.50 14.71 -2.86
C PHE A 134 -18.94 16.02 -3.53
N VAL A 135 -18.13 16.64 -4.39
CA VAL A 135 -18.57 17.75 -5.25
C VAL A 135 -19.70 17.26 -6.17
N GLY A 136 -20.80 18.01 -6.19
CA GLY A 136 -22.06 17.66 -6.84
C GLY A 136 -23.01 16.80 -6.01
N ARG A 137 -22.58 16.30 -4.83
CA ARG A 137 -23.34 15.35 -3.99
C ARG A 137 -23.80 15.99 -2.68
N GLU A 138 -24.76 15.35 -2.03
CA GLU A 138 -25.33 15.79 -0.75
C GLU A 138 -24.59 15.18 0.44
N VAL A 139 -24.35 16.01 1.46
CA VAL A 139 -23.80 15.64 2.75
C VAL A 139 -24.63 16.30 3.86
N THR A 140 -24.46 15.83 5.11
CA THR A 140 -25.10 16.48 6.26
C THR A 140 -24.06 17.32 7.01
N LEU A 141 -24.33 18.62 7.14
CA LEU A 141 -23.58 19.53 7.98
C LEU A 141 -24.17 19.49 9.38
N VAL A 142 -23.36 19.18 10.38
CA VAL A 142 -23.79 19.11 11.77
C VAL A 142 -23.23 20.31 12.53
N ARG A 143 -24.12 21.03 13.22
CA ARG A 143 -23.81 22.25 13.96
C ARG A 143 -24.31 22.14 15.39
N TYR A 144 -23.53 22.63 16.34
CA TYR A 144 -23.94 22.76 17.72
C TYR A 144 -24.42 24.19 17.96
N ARG A 145 -25.65 24.32 18.43
CA ARG A 145 -26.23 25.60 18.87
C ARG A 145 -26.53 25.51 20.35
N GLN A 146 -26.15 26.54 21.10
CA GLN A 146 -26.62 26.69 22.48
C GLN A 146 -28.05 27.19 22.45
N ASP A 147 -28.96 26.42 23.04
CA ASP A 147 -30.34 26.84 23.28
C ASP A 147 -30.69 26.60 24.75
N ALA A 148 -31.13 27.66 25.43
CA ALA A 148 -31.49 27.64 26.85
C ALA A 148 -30.48 26.97 27.81
N GLY A 149 -29.17 27.05 27.53
CA GLY A 149 -28.11 26.44 28.35
C GLY A 149 -27.85 24.95 28.06
N THR A 150 -28.48 24.41 27.03
CA THR A 150 -28.26 23.06 26.49
C THR A 150 -27.69 23.12 25.08
N THR A 151 -26.77 22.21 24.76
CA THR A 151 -26.26 22.03 23.41
C THR A 151 -27.28 21.30 22.56
N VAL A 152 -27.85 21.97 21.57
CA VAL A 152 -28.75 21.38 20.56
C VAL A 152 -27.95 21.10 19.30
N THR A 153 -28.15 19.90 18.75
CA THR A 153 -27.56 19.50 17.46
C THR A 153 -28.51 19.89 16.34
N GLU A 154 -28.02 20.70 15.40
CA GLU A 154 -28.71 21.08 14.18
C GLU A 154 -28.06 20.36 13.00
N GLU A 155 -28.85 19.58 12.27
CA GLU A 155 -28.43 18.88 11.06
C GLU A 155 -29.00 19.58 9.83
N VAL A 156 -28.12 19.97 8.90
CA VAL A 156 -28.50 20.65 7.67
C VAL A 156 -28.01 19.82 6.49
N ARG A 157 -28.93 19.34 5.65
CA ARG A 157 -28.57 18.71 4.38
C ARG A 157 -28.13 19.78 3.39
N ALA A 158 -26.95 19.60 2.82
CA ALA A 158 -26.36 20.55 1.88
C ALA A 158 -25.70 19.80 0.72
N ARG A 159 -25.85 20.32 -0.49
CA ARG A 159 -25.11 19.82 -1.66
C ARG A 159 -23.83 20.61 -1.82
N LEU A 160 -22.68 19.94 -1.92
CA LEU A 160 -21.42 20.62 -2.22
C LEU A 160 -21.40 20.96 -3.70
N LEU A 161 -21.37 22.23 -4.07
CA LEU A 161 -21.30 22.65 -5.48
C LEU A 161 -19.87 22.76 -5.99
N ALA A 162 -18.96 23.24 -5.14
CA ALA A 162 -17.55 23.42 -5.49
C ALA A 162 -16.67 23.44 -4.24
N LEU A 163 -15.38 23.14 -4.44
CA LEU A 163 -14.35 23.21 -3.42
C LEU A 163 -13.16 24.02 -3.95
N ASN A 164 -13.31 25.35 -3.99
CA ASN A 164 -12.31 26.29 -4.51
C ASN A 164 -11.96 27.30 -3.42
N ASN A 165 -10.84 27.12 -2.72
CA ASN A 165 -10.45 27.91 -1.54
C ASN A 165 -11.44 27.82 -0.35
N GLY A 166 -12.35 26.84 -0.38
CA GLY A 166 -13.39 26.61 0.62
C GLY A 166 -14.61 25.94 0.00
N PRO A 167 -15.48 25.29 0.80
CA PRO A 167 -16.67 24.64 0.29
C PRO A 167 -17.77 25.66 -0.06
N VAL A 168 -18.39 25.49 -1.22
CA VAL A 168 -19.58 26.23 -1.66
C VAL A 168 -20.77 25.29 -1.56
N TRP A 169 -21.72 25.61 -0.70
CA TRP A 169 -22.88 24.76 -0.42
C TRP A 169 -24.13 25.29 -1.11
N GLN A 170 -25.00 24.38 -1.53
CA GLN A 170 -26.40 24.66 -1.82
C GLN A 170 -27.25 24.12 -0.67
N ILE A 171 -28.01 25.00 -0.03
CA ILE A 171 -28.91 24.66 1.07
C ILE A 171 -30.30 25.17 0.67
N GLY A 172 -31.20 24.24 0.31
CA GLY A 172 -32.45 24.62 -0.34
C GLY A 172 -32.20 25.37 -1.66
N ASN A 173 -32.65 26.62 -1.74
CA ASN A 173 -32.45 27.48 -2.90
C ASN A 173 -31.25 28.43 -2.79
N ASP A 174 -30.61 28.48 -1.61
CA ASP A 174 -29.55 29.44 -1.33
C ASP A 174 -28.16 28.86 -1.60
N ILE A 175 -27.26 29.72 -2.06
CA ILE A 175 -25.84 29.43 -2.22
C ILE A 175 -25.11 29.99 -0.99
N VAL A 176 -24.52 29.11 -0.21
CA VAL A 176 -23.94 29.44 1.09
C VAL A 176 -22.44 29.17 1.08
N THR A 177 -21.64 30.17 1.46
CA THR A 177 -20.19 30.08 1.63
C THR A 177 -19.80 30.55 3.04
N GLY A 178 -18.61 30.17 3.51
CA GLY A 178 -18.13 30.55 4.85
C GLY A 178 -18.92 29.92 6.01
N LEU A 179 -19.75 28.91 5.72
CA LEU A 179 -20.48 28.19 6.74
C LEU A 179 -19.51 27.31 7.54
N HIS A 180 -19.49 27.51 8.86
CA HIS A 180 -18.77 26.66 9.79
C HIS A 180 -19.69 25.57 10.32
N ALA A 181 -19.37 24.31 10.00
CA ALA A 181 -19.96 23.13 10.61
C ALA A 181 -18.98 22.55 11.63
N ASP A 182 -19.50 22.03 12.75
CA ASP A 182 -18.66 21.35 13.75
C ASP A 182 -18.12 20.04 13.20
N HIS A 183 -18.92 19.32 12.41
CA HIS A 183 -18.46 18.21 11.59
C HIS A 183 -19.38 17.99 10.39
N ILE A 184 -18.87 17.22 9.42
CA ILE A 184 -19.59 16.85 8.19
C ILE A 184 -19.80 15.34 8.23
N ARG A 185 -21.05 14.92 8.05
CA ARG A 185 -21.43 13.52 7.94
C ARG A 185 -21.68 13.18 6.48
N PHE A 186 -20.88 12.27 5.96
CA PHE A 186 -21.00 11.72 4.62
C PHE A 186 -21.93 10.50 4.66
N PRO A 187 -22.81 10.33 3.66
CA PRO A 187 -23.74 9.20 3.62
C PRO A 187 -23.04 7.85 3.35
N GLU A 188 -21.91 7.89 2.66
CA GLU A 188 -21.14 6.71 2.25
C GLU A 188 -19.66 7.08 2.06
N LEU A 189 -18.82 6.06 1.92
CA LEU A 189 -17.44 6.21 1.45
C LEU A 189 -17.44 6.02 -0.08
N PRO A 190 -16.86 6.92 -0.89
CA PRO A 190 -16.78 6.74 -2.33
C PRO A 190 -15.95 5.49 -2.67
N GLU A 191 -16.40 4.71 -3.67
CA GLU A 191 -15.78 3.42 -4.04
C GLU A 191 -14.30 3.55 -4.42
N ASN A 192 -13.89 4.69 -4.99
CA ASN A 192 -12.51 4.98 -5.38
C ASN A 192 -11.73 5.80 -4.35
N LEU A 193 -12.04 5.65 -3.06
CA LEU A 193 -11.34 6.33 -1.98
C LEU A 193 -10.86 5.30 -0.95
N TYR A 194 -9.58 4.95 -1.06
CA TYR A 194 -8.99 3.89 -0.26
C TYR A 194 -8.46 4.45 1.07
N SER A 195 -8.68 3.72 2.16
CA SER A 195 -8.15 4.11 3.47
C SER A 195 -6.63 3.92 3.59
N ARG A 196 -6.04 3.14 2.68
CA ARG A 196 -4.63 2.76 2.64
C ARG A 196 -4.14 2.72 1.18
N PRO A 197 -2.81 2.85 0.94
CA PRO A 197 -2.24 2.74 -0.40
C PRO A 197 -2.69 1.45 -1.06
N THR A 198 -3.21 1.55 -2.28
CA THR A 198 -3.81 0.42 -3.00
C THR A 198 -3.32 0.41 -4.44
N MET A 199 -2.92 -0.76 -4.91
CA MET A 199 -2.63 -0.99 -6.33
C MET A 199 -3.85 -1.61 -6.97
N VAL A 200 -4.30 -1.09 -8.10
CA VAL A 200 -5.40 -1.65 -8.88
C VAL A 200 -4.85 -2.13 -10.22
N TRP A 201 -5.08 -3.40 -10.53
CA TRP A 201 -4.72 -3.98 -11.82
C TRP A 201 -5.97 -4.45 -12.55
N ALA A 202 -6.09 -4.11 -13.83
CA ALA A 202 -6.96 -4.84 -14.73
C ALA A 202 -6.18 -6.06 -15.22
N LEU A 203 -6.67 -7.26 -14.93
CA LEU A 203 -6.03 -8.53 -15.24
C LEU A 203 -6.92 -9.34 -16.18
N ASP A 204 -6.31 -10.24 -16.94
CA ASP A 204 -7.02 -11.27 -17.70
C ASP A 204 -6.43 -12.64 -17.37
N ASN A 205 -7.27 -13.52 -16.83
CA ASN A 205 -6.90 -14.86 -16.41
C ASN A 205 -7.48 -15.90 -17.38
N ALA A 206 -6.60 -16.55 -18.15
CA ALA A 206 -6.91 -17.68 -19.01
C ALA A 206 -6.58 -19.05 -18.35
N GLY A 207 -6.22 -19.03 -17.07
CA GLY A 207 -5.72 -20.18 -16.30
C GLY A 207 -6.74 -20.74 -15.30
N ALA A 208 -6.22 -21.39 -14.26
CA ALA A 208 -7.06 -21.91 -13.18
C ALA A 208 -7.44 -20.76 -12.23
N ALA A 209 -8.43 -20.95 -11.37
CA ALA A 209 -8.79 -19.90 -10.41
C ALA A 209 -7.73 -19.70 -9.31
N ALA A 210 -7.06 -20.77 -8.87
CA ALA A 210 -6.08 -20.69 -7.78
C ALA A 210 -4.70 -20.26 -8.29
N HIS A 211 -4.24 -19.10 -7.82
CA HIS A 211 -2.92 -18.56 -8.16
C HIS A 211 -2.10 -18.27 -6.91
N ARG A 212 -0.81 -18.61 -6.99
CA ARG A 212 0.19 -17.98 -6.13
C ARG A 212 0.78 -16.81 -6.91
N VAL A 213 0.64 -15.60 -6.40
CA VAL A 213 1.01 -14.36 -7.08
C VAL A 213 2.15 -13.69 -6.32
N GLU A 214 3.15 -13.19 -7.03
CA GLU A 214 4.23 -12.37 -6.48
C GLU A 214 4.11 -10.94 -6.99
N VAL A 215 4.15 -10.00 -6.05
CA VAL A 215 4.29 -8.57 -6.32
C VAL A 215 5.65 -8.13 -5.79
N ALA A 216 6.50 -7.64 -6.69
CA ALA A 216 7.81 -7.10 -6.36
C ALA A 216 7.86 -5.60 -6.66
N TYR A 217 8.37 -4.80 -5.73
CA TYR A 217 8.44 -3.34 -5.90
C TYR A 217 9.53 -2.70 -5.05
N LEU A 218 10.00 -1.53 -5.47
CA LEU A 218 10.86 -0.68 -4.62
C LEU A 218 10.00 0.23 -3.76
N ALA A 219 10.34 0.31 -2.48
CA ALA A 219 9.82 1.27 -1.52
C ALA A 219 10.94 2.16 -0.99
N THR A 220 10.62 3.40 -0.62
CA THR A 220 11.55 4.33 0.02
C THR A 220 11.24 4.48 1.52
N ASN A 221 12.05 5.22 2.26
CA ASN A 221 11.86 5.42 3.72
C ASN A 221 12.06 4.14 4.56
N LEU A 222 12.85 3.20 4.04
CA LEU A 222 13.41 2.10 4.81
C LEU A 222 14.93 2.19 4.77
N SER A 223 15.56 2.18 5.93
CA SER A 223 17.02 2.22 6.06
C SER A 223 17.50 1.37 7.21
N TRP A 224 18.74 0.93 7.13
CA TRP A 224 19.41 0.22 8.21
C TRP A 224 20.84 0.74 8.41
N ASN A 225 21.33 0.63 9.63
CA ASN A 225 22.74 0.81 9.98
C ASN A 225 23.17 -0.31 10.92
N ALA A 226 24.47 -0.59 10.96
CA ALA A 226 25.06 -1.48 11.95
C ALA A 226 26.18 -0.77 12.69
N ASP A 227 26.21 -0.97 14.00
CA ASP A 227 27.29 -0.52 14.86
C ASP A 227 27.98 -1.75 15.45
N TYR A 228 29.31 -1.71 15.48
CA TYR A 228 30.14 -2.81 15.93
C TYR A 228 31.04 -2.36 17.08
N VAL A 229 31.18 -3.18 18.11
CA VAL A 229 32.06 -2.94 19.26
C VAL A 229 33.04 -4.10 19.36
N LEU A 230 34.32 -3.81 19.19
CA LEU A 230 35.40 -4.78 19.38
C LEU A 230 36.01 -4.60 20.77
N THR A 231 35.95 -5.64 21.59
CA THR A 231 36.59 -5.68 22.91
C THR A 231 37.83 -6.56 22.85
N VAL A 232 39.00 -5.97 23.09
CA VAL A 232 40.28 -6.71 23.06
C VAL A 232 40.67 -7.12 24.50
N GLY A 233 41.07 -8.37 24.67
CA GLY A 233 41.54 -8.93 25.93
C GLY A 233 42.83 -8.26 26.42
N ARG A 234 43.07 -8.29 27.74
CA ARG A 234 44.20 -7.59 28.38
C ARG A 234 45.58 -7.98 27.84
N ASP A 235 45.70 -9.19 27.32
CA ASP A 235 46.93 -9.74 26.76
C ASP A 235 47.02 -9.57 25.22
N ASN A 236 46.04 -8.93 24.60
CA ASN A 236 45.93 -8.71 23.15
C ASN A 236 45.90 -10.00 22.30
N THR A 237 45.58 -11.16 22.90
CA THR A 237 45.54 -12.45 22.17
C THR A 237 44.14 -12.88 21.77
N VAL A 238 43.11 -12.34 22.44
CA VAL A 238 41.69 -12.62 22.18
C VAL A 238 40.96 -11.31 21.96
N ALA A 239 39.99 -11.30 21.04
CA ALA A 239 39.07 -10.19 20.86
C ALA A 239 37.64 -10.73 20.68
N ASP A 240 36.66 -9.98 21.19
CA ASP A 240 35.23 -10.24 21.04
C ASP A 240 34.58 -9.13 20.22
N LEU A 241 33.70 -9.47 19.28
CA LEU A 241 33.06 -8.52 18.38
C LEU A 241 31.55 -8.61 18.54
N ASP A 242 30.98 -7.59 19.17
CA ASP A 242 29.53 -7.39 19.23
C ASP A 242 29.07 -6.51 18.07
N GLY A 243 27.89 -6.81 17.53
CA GLY A 243 27.27 -6.01 16.48
C GLY A 243 25.78 -5.87 16.70
N TRP A 244 25.25 -4.67 16.52
CA TRP A 244 23.82 -4.38 16.54
C TRP A 244 23.40 -3.76 15.22
N VAL A 245 22.24 -4.18 14.72
CA VAL A 245 21.59 -3.58 13.57
C VAL A 245 20.42 -2.73 14.07
N THR A 246 20.37 -1.49 13.60
CA THR A 246 19.21 -0.62 13.75
C THR A 246 18.48 -0.52 12.42
N LEU A 247 17.18 -0.82 12.44
CA LEU A 247 16.30 -0.70 11.29
C LEU A 247 15.28 0.42 11.53
N THR A 248 15.13 1.29 10.53
CA THR A 248 14.11 2.35 10.52
C THR A 248 13.13 2.07 9.38
N ASN A 249 11.84 1.97 9.70
CA ASN A 249 10.76 1.83 8.72
C ASN A 249 9.80 3.01 8.86
N ASN A 250 9.85 3.92 7.89
CA ASN A 250 8.95 5.06 7.73
C ASN A 250 8.20 4.95 6.39
N SER A 251 7.99 3.73 5.89
CA SER A 251 7.31 3.47 4.61
C SER A 251 5.79 3.61 4.65
N GLY A 252 5.22 3.84 5.84
CA GLY A 252 3.78 3.94 6.05
C GLY A 252 3.05 2.60 6.15
N THR A 253 3.76 1.46 6.08
CA THR A 253 3.17 0.13 6.31
C THR A 253 4.04 -0.71 7.25
N THR A 254 3.39 -1.64 7.96
CA THR A 254 4.06 -2.62 8.82
C THR A 254 4.26 -3.92 8.04
N PHE A 255 5.49 -4.46 8.07
CA PHE A 255 5.85 -5.72 7.43
C PHE A 255 5.91 -6.83 8.46
N ASN A 256 4.88 -7.69 8.50
CA ASN A 256 4.78 -8.77 9.48
C ASN A 256 5.50 -10.02 8.99
N ASN A 257 6.22 -10.71 9.89
CA ASN A 257 6.89 -11.99 9.60
C ASN A 257 7.81 -11.99 8.36
N ALA A 258 8.39 -10.83 8.02
CA ALA A 258 9.23 -10.68 6.84
C ALA A 258 10.59 -11.36 7.02
N ARG A 259 11.06 -12.03 5.96
CA ARG A 259 12.48 -12.38 5.83
C ARG A 259 13.27 -11.14 5.46
N LEU A 260 14.21 -10.76 6.32
CA LEU A 260 15.03 -9.57 6.15
C LEU A 260 16.38 -9.92 5.54
N GLN A 261 16.75 -9.19 4.49
CA GLN A 261 18.10 -9.15 3.95
C GLN A 261 18.62 -7.71 4.01
N LEU A 262 19.79 -7.52 4.59
CA LEU A 262 20.41 -6.21 4.74
C LEU A 262 21.60 -6.12 3.79
N VAL A 263 21.59 -5.14 2.91
CA VAL A 263 22.62 -4.97 1.89
C VAL A 263 23.33 -3.64 2.12
N ALA A 264 24.64 -3.73 2.30
CA ALA A 264 25.51 -2.57 2.44
C ALA A 264 26.10 -2.21 1.08
N GLY A 265 26.14 -0.92 0.76
CA GLY A 265 26.78 -0.40 -0.44
C GLY A 265 25.90 0.55 -1.22
N ASP A 266 26.52 1.26 -2.16
CA ASP A 266 25.82 2.25 -2.96
C ASP A 266 25.12 1.61 -4.16
N LEU A 267 23.81 1.77 -4.22
CA LEU A 267 23.02 1.44 -5.40
C LEU A 267 23.37 2.42 -6.53
N HIS A 268 24.02 1.93 -7.58
CA HIS A 268 24.28 2.75 -8.76
C HIS A 268 22.98 2.95 -9.55
N ARG A 269 22.28 4.05 -9.27
CA ARG A 269 21.03 4.42 -9.93
C ARG A 269 21.28 5.46 -11.00
N ILE A 270 20.74 5.23 -12.19
CA ILE A 270 20.65 6.28 -13.20
C ILE A 270 19.67 7.32 -12.65
N GLN A 271 20.19 8.46 -12.21
CA GLN A 271 19.33 9.59 -11.87
C GLN A 271 18.63 10.03 -13.16
N GLN A 272 17.33 9.77 -13.27
CA GLN A 272 16.54 10.37 -14.33
C GLN A 272 16.66 11.89 -14.18
N ARG A 273 17.36 12.53 -15.12
CA ARG A 273 17.54 13.97 -15.19
C ARG A 273 16.22 14.65 -15.60
N TYR A 274 15.14 14.45 -14.87
CA TYR A 274 13.92 15.24 -15.02
C TYR A 274 14.10 16.59 -14.30
N ARG A 275 14.87 17.52 -14.90
CA ARG A 275 14.65 18.99 -14.79
C ARG A 275 15.62 19.90 -15.52
N ARG A 276 16.63 19.40 -16.25
CA ARG A 276 17.56 20.33 -16.92
C ARG A 276 16.98 20.93 -18.21
N ASN A 277 16.08 20.21 -18.89
CA ASN A 277 15.55 20.68 -20.17
C ASN A 277 14.54 21.83 -20.03
N GLU A 278 13.69 21.91 -18.99
CA GLU A 278 12.74 23.03 -18.88
C GLU A 278 13.42 24.35 -18.50
N LEU A 279 14.44 24.30 -17.63
CA LEU A 279 15.23 25.49 -17.29
C LEU A 279 16.14 25.93 -18.45
N ASP A 280 16.69 24.99 -19.21
CA ASP A 280 17.50 25.32 -20.38
C ASP A 280 16.64 25.81 -21.56
N VAL A 281 15.44 25.27 -21.76
CA VAL A 281 14.47 25.76 -22.75
C VAL A 281 13.91 27.11 -22.34
N ALA A 282 13.54 27.33 -21.08
CA ALA A 282 13.08 28.63 -20.60
C ALA A 282 14.18 29.70 -20.71
N ARG A 283 15.44 29.34 -20.42
CA ARG A 283 16.59 30.23 -20.64
C ARG A 283 16.83 30.53 -22.11
N ALA A 284 16.75 29.52 -22.98
CA ALA A 284 16.91 29.71 -24.43
C ALA A 284 15.82 30.61 -25.03
N VAL A 285 14.56 30.41 -24.60
CA VAL A 285 13.43 31.25 -25.04
C VAL A 285 13.57 32.68 -24.53
N ALA A 286 14.02 32.88 -23.29
CA ALA A 286 14.28 34.21 -22.75
C ALA A 286 15.39 34.95 -23.52
N THR A 287 16.51 34.29 -23.83
CA THR A 287 17.60 34.88 -24.63
C THR A 287 17.16 35.22 -26.06
N MET A 288 16.34 34.36 -26.70
CA MET A 288 15.84 34.64 -28.06
C MET A 288 14.82 35.79 -28.09
N ALA A 289 14.06 36.00 -27.01
CA ALA A 289 13.14 37.12 -26.88
C ALA A 289 13.87 38.45 -26.65
N GLU A 290 15.02 38.42 -25.98
CA GLU A 290 15.87 39.60 -25.72
C GLU A 290 16.61 40.04 -26.99
N ASP A 291 17.15 39.09 -27.78
CA ASP A 291 17.79 39.37 -29.07
C ASP A 291 16.81 39.92 -30.12
N ALA A 292 15.53 39.54 -30.07
CA ALA A 292 14.50 40.04 -30.99
C ALA A 292 14.05 41.49 -30.67
N GLN A 293 14.37 42.01 -29.49
CA GLN A 293 13.98 43.37 -29.07
C GLN A 293 15.02 44.45 -29.40
N PHE A 294 16.25 44.07 -29.79
CA PHE A 294 17.32 44.98 -30.22
C PHE A 294 17.52 44.97 -31.74
N VAL A 295 16.50 45.39 -32.48
CA VAL A 295 16.66 45.86 -33.87
C VAL A 295 16.17 47.31 -33.91
N GLU A 296 17.06 48.24 -33.61
CA GLU A 296 16.84 49.70 -33.81
C GLU A 296 17.10 50.08 -35.27
N GLU A 297 16.33 51.07 -35.75
CA GLU A 297 16.36 51.71 -37.08
C GLU A 297 17.73 52.27 -37.51
#